data_AF-A0A0L0N6C4-F1
#
_entry.id   AF-A0A0L0N6C4-F1
#
_cell.length_a   1.000
_cell.length_b   1.000
_cell.length_c   1.000
_cell.angle_alpha   90.00
_cell.angle_beta   90.00
_cell.angle_gamma   90.00
#
_symmetry.space_group_name_H-M   'P 1'
#
loop_
_entity.id
_entity.type
_entity.pdbx_description
1 polymer ?
#
loop_
_entity_poly.entity_id
_entity_poly.type
_entity_poly.pdbx_seq_one_letter_code
_entity_poly.pdbx_strand_id
1 'polypeptide(L)'
;MTVTSAPASAGDKLEDLSGIVLKPGQNPYAAFIGACNDDHGEIQRLYAVHRIKRNAQQKAKFLAADFAGLVIDQHLLKLERPDVEPGFRDERHCLVLWARPPIHVICLAAKVQDMLKAAAPGGCSDA
;
A
#
# COMPACT_ATOMS: atom_id res chain seq x y z
N MET A 1 -22.03 16.33 -7.45
CA MET A 1 -21.39 15.03 -7.74
C MET A 1 -21.62 14.15 -6.51
N THR A 2 -22.53 13.18 -6.61
CA THR A 2 -22.87 12.29 -5.51
C THR A 2 -21.77 11.23 -5.36
N VAL A 3 -20.96 11.34 -4.31
CA VAL A 3 -20.00 10.29 -3.94
C VAL A 3 -20.80 9.18 -3.26
N THR A 4 -21.09 8.13 -4.01
CA THR A 4 -21.67 6.90 -3.45
C THR A 4 -20.61 6.25 -2.56
N SER A 5 -20.80 6.32 -1.24
CA SER A 5 -19.99 5.59 -0.28
C SER A 5 -20.30 4.10 -0.37
N ALA A 6 -19.53 3.37 -1.18
CA ALA A 6 -19.50 1.93 -1.10
C ALA A 6 -18.92 1.49 0.25
N PRO A 7 -19.46 0.43 0.88
CA PRO A 7 -18.88 -0.10 2.11
C PRO A 7 -17.43 -0.54 1.84
N ALA A 8 -16.55 -0.28 2.81
CA ALA A 8 -15.11 -0.49 2.71
C ALA A 8 -14.73 -1.80 1.99
N SER A 9 -14.02 -1.66 0.87
CA SER A 9 -13.11 -2.61 0.20
C SER A 9 -13.31 -4.12 0.45
N ALA A 10 -14.52 -4.66 0.33
CA ALA A 10 -14.74 -6.11 0.36
C ALA A 10 -14.04 -6.86 -0.82
N GLY A 11 -13.55 -6.11 -1.83
CA GLY A 11 -12.94 -6.65 -3.05
C GLY A 11 -11.43 -6.86 -3.01
N ASP A 12 -10.67 -6.08 -2.22
CA ASP A 12 -9.21 -6.21 -2.15
C ASP A 12 -8.82 -7.09 -0.97
N LYS A 13 -9.04 -8.39 -1.13
CA LYS A 13 -8.49 -9.39 -0.21
C LYS A 13 -6.98 -9.44 -0.40
N LEU A 14 -6.23 -9.47 0.69
CA LEU A 14 -4.79 -9.70 0.65
C LEU A 14 -4.52 -11.04 -0.03
N GLU A 15 -3.96 -10.99 -1.25
CA GLU A 15 -3.53 -12.15 -2.01
C GLU A 15 -2.05 -12.41 -1.72
N ASP A 16 -1.72 -13.61 -1.26
CA ASP A 16 -0.32 -14.01 -1.12
C ASP A 16 0.23 -14.59 -2.44
N LEU A 17 1.15 -13.86 -3.05
CA LEU A 17 1.83 -14.24 -4.28
C LEU A 17 3.17 -14.95 -4.04
N SER A 18 3.55 -15.17 -2.78
CA SER A 18 4.79 -15.85 -2.41
C SER A 18 4.77 -17.34 -2.80
N GLY A 19 3.57 -17.92 -2.94
CA GLY A 19 3.35 -19.34 -3.23
C GLY A 19 2.95 -20.16 -1.99
N ILE A 20 2.76 -19.54 -0.83
CA ILE A 20 2.29 -20.20 0.39
C ILE A 20 0.78 -20.37 0.33
N VAL A 21 0.30 -21.56 0.70
CA VAL A 21 -1.13 -21.86 0.74
C VAL A 21 -1.69 -21.45 2.10
N LEU A 22 -2.53 -20.41 2.10
CA LEU A 22 -3.21 -19.93 3.30
C LEU A 22 -4.44 -20.79 3.61
N LYS A 23 -4.57 -21.25 4.86
CA LYS A 23 -5.79 -21.90 5.31
C LYS A 23 -6.87 -20.85 5.64
N PRO A 24 -8.17 -21.16 5.44
CA PRO A 24 -9.24 -20.25 5.83
C PRO A 24 -9.14 -19.85 7.31
N GLY A 25 -9.22 -18.54 7.60
CA GLY A 25 -9.14 -18.00 8.95
C GLY A 25 -7.73 -17.91 9.55
N GLN A 26 -6.69 -18.36 8.83
CA GLN A 26 -5.31 -18.23 9.29
C GLN A 26 -4.80 -16.80 9.07
N ASN A 27 -4.02 -16.29 10.02
CA ASN A 27 -3.30 -15.03 9.83
C ASN A 27 -2.25 -15.22 8.71
N PRO A 28 -2.31 -14.43 7.63
CA PRO A 28 -1.42 -14.59 6.47
C PRO A 28 0.05 -14.36 6.82
N TYR A 29 0.35 -13.46 7.73
CA TYR A 29 1.71 -13.17 8.18
C TYR A 29 2.28 -14.32 9.01
N ALA A 30 1.46 -14.90 9.90
CA ALA A 30 1.89 -16.04 10.70
C ALA A 30 2.16 -17.27 9.82
N ALA A 31 1.31 -17.52 8.82
CA ALA A 31 1.52 -18.57 7.84
C ALA A 31 2.81 -18.35 7.03
N PHE A 32 3.05 -17.11 6.61
CA PHE A 32 4.22 -16.74 5.85
C PHE A 32 5.52 -16.93 6.66
N ILE A 33 5.56 -16.37 7.88
CA ILE A 33 6.73 -16.47 8.77
C ILE A 33 7.01 -17.93 9.11
N GLY A 34 5.98 -18.70 9.46
CA GLY A 34 6.12 -20.12 9.78
C GLY A 34 6.65 -20.96 8.61
N ALA A 35 6.36 -20.58 7.36
CA ALA A 35 6.88 -21.26 6.18
C ALA A 35 8.36 -20.96 5.88
N CYS A 36 8.96 -20.00 6.58
CA CYS A 36 10.36 -19.60 6.38
C CYS A 36 11.33 -20.24 7.38
N ASN A 37 10.87 -21.17 8.23
CA ASN A 37 11.70 -21.95 9.17
C ASN A 37 12.66 -21.10 10.04
N ASP A 38 12.25 -19.88 10.43
CA ASP A 38 13.07 -18.88 11.13
C ASP A 38 14.38 -18.49 10.40
N ASP A 39 14.50 -18.79 9.10
CA ASP A 39 15.60 -18.35 8.26
C ASP A 39 15.31 -17.01 7.57
N HIS A 40 16.17 -16.04 7.83
CA HIS A 40 16.11 -14.72 7.20
C HIS A 40 16.30 -14.79 5.67
N GLY A 41 17.09 -15.75 5.16
CA GLY A 41 17.29 -15.96 3.73
C GLY A 41 15.99 -16.37 3.02
N GLU A 42 15.24 -17.30 3.62
CA GLU A 42 13.93 -17.73 3.12
C GLU A 42 12.89 -16.60 3.13
N ILE A 43 12.83 -15.81 4.21
CA ILE A 43 11.95 -14.63 4.29
C ILE A 43 12.22 -13.67 3.13
N GLN A 44 13.49 -13.32 2.92
CA GLN A 44 13.89 -12.40 1.85
C GLN A 44 13.52 -12.96 0.47
N ARG A 45 13.77 -14.24 0.24
CA ARG A 45 13.48 -14.91 -1.05
C ARG A 45 11.98 -14.93 -1.34
N LEU A 46 11.16 -15.38 -0.40
CA LEU A 46 9.71 -15.49 -0.59
C LEU A 46 9.07 -14.10 -0.71
N TYR A 47 9.54 -13.12 0.06
CA TYR A 47 9.05 -11.75 -0.06
C TYR A 47 9.46 -11.12 -1.40
N ALA A 48 10.66 -11.38 -1.90
CA ALA A 48 11.10 -10.91 -3.22
C ALA A 48 10.21 -11.49 -4.34
N VAL A 49 9.89 -12.79 -4.29
CA VAL A 49 8.96 -13.43 -5.24
C VAL A 49 7.59 -12.76 -5.18
N HIS A 50 7.05 -12.59 -3.97
CA HIS A 50 5.76 -11.91 -3.79
C HIS A 50 5.81 -10.49 -4.39
N ARG A 51 6.84 -9.69 -4.08
CA ARG A 51 6.98 -8.30 -4.55
C ARG A 51 7.04 -8.23 -6.07
N ILE A 52 7.82 -9.09 -6.71
CA ILE A 52 7.97 -9.12 -8.18
C ILE A 52 6.63 -9.44 -8.84
N LYS A 53 5.95 -10.49 -8.38
CA LYS A 53 4.64 -10.89 -8.93
C LYS A 53 3.58 -9.83 -8.71
N ARG A 54 3.53 -9.23 -7.51
CA ARG A 54 2.59 -8.14 -7.20
C ARG A 54 2.80 -6.95 -8.14
N ASN A 55 4.03 -6.52 -8.34
CA ASN A 55 4.33 -5.39 -9.22
C ASN A 55 3.93 -5.70 -10.68
N ALA A 56 4.16 -6.92 -11.15
CA ALA A 56 3.73 -7.35 -12.48
C ALA A 56 2.20 -7.37 -12.61
N GLN A 57 1.49 -7.92 -11.62
CA GLN A 57 0.03 -7.97 -11.57
C GLN A 57 -0.57 -6.56 -11.55
N GLN A 58 -0.02 -5.65 -10.74
CA GLN A 58 -0.49 -4.27 -10.66
C GLN A 58 -0.22 -3.53 -11.97
N LYS A 59 0.96 -3.68 -12.57
CA LYS A 59 1.27 -3.11 -13.89
C LYS A 59 0.26 -3.58 -14.95
N ALA A 60 -0.08 -4.87 -14.96
CA ALA A 60 -1.07 -5.39 -15.89
C ALA A 60 -2.46 -4.77 -15.66
N LYS A 61 -2.92 -4.65 -14.40
CA LYS A 61 -4.18 -4.00 -14.04
C LYS A 61 -4.24 -2.54 -14.49
N PHE A 62 -3.17 -1.78 -14.29
CA PHE A 62 -3.09 -0.37 -14.70
C PHE A 62 -3.10 -0.16 -16.22
N LEU A 63 -2.63 -1.15 -16.99
CA LEU A 63 -2.53 -1.07 -18.44
C LEU A 63 -3.69 -1.80 -19.16
N ALA A 64 -4.65 -2.34 -18.41
CA ALA A 64 -5.78 -3.06 -18.97
C ALA A 64 -6.76 -2.10 -19.65
N ALA A 65 -7.38 -2.54 -20.76
CA ALA A 65 -8.31 -1.71 -21.52
C ALA A 65 -9.61 -1.39 -20.75
N ASP A 66 -9.96 -2.25 -19.79
CA ASP A 66 -11.11 -2.12 -18.89
C ASP A 66 -10.76 -1.44 -17.56
N PHE A 67 -9.61 -0.76 -17.48
CA PHE A 67 -9.21 -0.03 -16.28
C PHE A 67 -10.26 1.03 -15.90
N ALA A 68 -11.00 0.75 -14.84
CA ALA A 68 -12.09 1.60 -14.35
C ALA A 68 -11.62 2.75 -13.44
N GLY A 69 -10.32 2.86 -13.19
CA GLY A 69 -9.74 3.84 -12.26
C GLY A 69 -9.18 3.21 -10.98
N LEU A 70 -8.76 4.07 -10.06
CA LEU A 70 -8.24 3.69 -8.75
C LEU A 70 -9.36 3.56 -7.72
N VAL A 71 -9.29 2.53 -6.88
CA VAL A 71 -10.11 2.43 -5.67
C VAL A 71 -9.53 3.38 -4.62
N ILE A 72 -10.28 4.43 -4.28
CA ILE A 72 -9.86 5.39 -3.25
C ILE A 72 -10.07 4.77 -1.86
N ASP A 73 -9.01 4.74 -1.06
CA ASP A 73 -9.10 4.36 0.35
C ASP A 73 -9.97 5.39 1.09
N GLN A 74 -11.10 4.92 1.61
CA GLN A 74 -12.09 5.78 2.27
C GLN A 74 -11.60 6.32 3.63
N HIS A 75 -10.71 5.60 4.32
CA HIS A 75 -10.15 6.09 5.57
C HIS A 75 -9.17 7.23 5.29
N LEU A 76 -8.27 7.05 4.32
CA LEU A 76 -7.36 8.11 3.90
C LEU A 76 -8.15 9.34 3.38
N LEU A 77 -9.20 9.12 2.59
CA LEU A 77 -10.05 10.21 2.12
C LEU A 77 -10.64 11.03 3.28
N LYS A 78 -11.19 10.36 4.30
CA LYS A 78 -11.80 11.04 5.46
C LYS A 78 -10.76 11.75 6.34
N LEU A 79 -9.54 11.22 6.43
CA LEU A 79 -8.45 11.85 7.17
C LEU A 79 -7.93 13.11 6.45
N GLU A 80 -7.76 13.05 5.13
CA GLU A 80 -7.28 14.17 4.30
C GLU A 80 -8.37 15.24 4.09
N ARG A 81 -9.66 14.86 4.14
CA ARG A 81 -10.80 15.74 3.91
C ARG A 81 -11.77 15.74 5.10
N PRO A 82 -11.53 16.63 6.08
CA PRO A 82 -12.41 16.75 7.25
C PRO A 82 -13.85 17.14 6.91
N ASP A 83 -14.11 17.72 5.73
CA ASP A 83 -15.46 18.06 5.26
C ASP A 83 -16.31 16.84 4.90
N VAL A 84 -15.68 15.70 4.57
CA VAL A 84 -16.38 14.46 4.24
C VAL A 84 -16.97 13.81 5.49
N GLU A 85 -16.21 13.76 6.58
CA GLU A 85 -16.68 13.24 7.87
C GLU A 85 -15.98 13.98 9.03
N PRO A 86 -16.57 15.10 9.50
CA PRO A 86 -15.99 15.90 10.56
C PRO A 86 -15.79 15.08 11.84
N GLY A 87 -14.56 15.08 12.36
CA GLY A 87 -14.22 14.35 13.58
C GLY A 87 -13.95 12.86 13.38
N PHE A 88 -13.82 12.38 12.13
CA PHE A 88 -13.39 11.01 11.86
C PHE A 88 -12.05 10.71 12.53
N ARG A 89 -11.97 9.56 13.21
CA ARG A 89 -10.75 9.05 13.81
C ARG A 89 -10.48 7.65 13.26
N ASP A 90 -9.28 7.45 12.73
CA ASP A 90 -8.86 6.13 12.29
C ASP A 90 -8.57 5.24 13.51
N GLU A 91 -9.42 4.24 13.72
CA GLU A 91 -9.26 3.25 14.80
C GLU A 91 -8.19 2.20 14.47
N ARG A 92 -7.66 2.18 13.24
CA ARG A 92 -6.62 1.25 12.83
C ARG A 92 -5.29 1.68 13.46
N HIS A 93 -4.94 1.05 14.58
CA HIS A 93 -3.62 1.23 15.19
C HIS A 93 -2.53 0.64 14.27
N CYS A 94 -1.79 1.50 13.57
CA CYS A 94 -0.69 1.10 12.70
C CYS A 94 0.65 1.27 13.43
N LEU A 95 1.35 0.16 13.72
CA LEU A 95 2.74 0.19 14.15
C LEU A 95 3.64 0.04 12.93
N VAL A 96 4.43 1.07 12.64
CA VAL A 96 5.40 1.03 11.54
C VAL A 96 6.80 1.21 12.08
N LEU A 97 7.69 0.26 11.77
CA LEU A 97 9.11 0.35 12.08
C LEU A 97 9.84 0.92 10.88
N TRP A 98 10.44 2.11 11.04
CA TRP A 98 11.21 2.77 10.00
C TRP A 98 12.69 2.63 10.31
N ALA A 99 13.43 1.91 9.47
CA ALA A 99 14.88 1.97 9.50
C ALA A 99 15.31 3.33 8.91
N ARG A 100 16.14 4.09 9.62
CA ARG A 100 16.65 5.36 9.12
C ARG A 100 17.53 5.10 7.89
N PRO A 101 17.17 5.59 6.69
CA PRO A 101 18.00 5.40 5.51
C PRO A 101 19.32 6.18 5.65
N PRO A 102 20.40 5.74 4.98
CA PRO A 102 21.62 6.52 4.88
C PRO A 102 21.38 7.92 4.30
N ILE A 103 22.21 8.90 4.67
CA ILE A 103 22.02 10.31 4.29
C ILE A 103 21.94 10.51 2.76
N HIS A 104 22.73 9.78 1.98
CA HIS A 104 22.72 9.90 0.52
C HIS A 104 21.38 9.50 -0.10
N VAL A 105 20.68 8.51 0.48
CA VAL A 105 19.34 8.10 0.05
C VAL A 105 18.32 9.20 0.35
N ILE A 106 18.42 9.81 1.54
CA ILE A 106 17.54 10.91 1.95
C ILE A 106 17.71 12.11 1.01
N CYS A 107 18.95 12.50 0.70
CA CYS A 107 19.23 13.60 -0.23
C CYS A 107 18.68 13.32 -1.64
N LEU A 108 18.82 12.08 -2.14
CA LEU A 108 18.26 11.68 -3.42
C LEU A 108 16.72 11.77 -3.42
N ALA A 109 16.07 11.25 -2.38
CA ALA A 109 14.62 11.31 -2.25
C ALA A 109 14.12 12.76 -2.22
N ALA A 110 14.78 13.64 -1.47
CA ALA A 110 14.46 15.07 -1.43
C ALA A 110 14.54 15.70 -2.82
N LYS A 111 15.62 15.41 -3.58
CA LYS A 111 15.78 15.94 -4.93
C LYS A 111 14.67 15.49 -5.88
N VAL A 112 14.26 14.23 -5.80
CA VAL A 112 13.14 13.69 -6.60
C VAL A 112 11.82 14.35 -6.21
N GLN A 113 11.58 14.57 -4.91
CA GLN A 113 10.38 15.27 -4.43
C GLN A 113 10.31 16.70 -4.96
N ASP A 114 11.43 17.43 -4.97
CA ASP A 114 11.49 18.78 -5.54
C ASP A 114 11.13 18.78 -7.03
N MET A 115 11.64 17.80 -7.78
CA MET A 115 11.33 17.64 -9.21
C MET A 115 9.84 17.33 -9.44
N LEU A 116 9.24 16.47 -8.62
CA LEU A 116 7.83 16.13 -8.71
C LEU A 116 6.94 17.35 -8.41
N LYS A 117 7.26 18.13 -7.38
CA LYS A 117 6.55 19.36 -7.03
C LYS A 117 6.61 20.39 -8.16
N ALA A 118 7.77 20.54 -8.80
CA ALA A 118 7.92 21.44 -9.94
C ALA A 118 7.11 20.98 -11.17
N ALA A 119 7.01 19.67 -11.40
CA ALA A 119 6.27 19.11 -12.53
C ALA A 119 4.75 19.09 -12.34
N ALA A 120 4.26 19.03 -11.09
CA ALA A 120 2.84 18.97 -10.75
C ALA A 120 2.49 19.89 -9.56
N PRO A 121 2.47 21.22 -9.76
CA PRO A 121 2.32 22.21 -8.69
C PRO A 121 0.93 22.22 -8.00
N GLY A 122 -0.05 21.45 -8.48
CA GLY A 122 -1.40 21.40 -7.90
C GLY A 122 -1.62 20.33 -6.81
N GLY A 123 -0.58 19.57 -6.43
CA GLY A 123 -0.73 18.38 -5.56
C GLY A 123 -0.49 18.58 -4.06
N CYS A 124 0.04 19.73 -3.65
CA CYS A 124 0.18 20.10 -2.23
C CYS A 124 -0.21 21.58 -2.11
N SER A 125 -1.50 21.85 -1.92
CA SER A 125 -1.85 23.06 -1.16
C SER A 125 -1.44 22.79 0.27
N ASP A 126 -0.51 23.61 0.77
CA ASP A 126 -0.09 23.60 2.17
C ASP A 126 -1.33 23.58 3.08
N ALA A 127 -1.44 22.51 3.87
CA ALA A 127 -2.32 22.46 5.03
C ALA A 127 -1.58 23.04 6.24
#